data_AF-H1HIK1-F1
#
_entry.id   AF-H1HIK1-F1
#
_cell.length_a   1.000
_cell.length_b   1.000
_cell.length_c   1.000
_cell.angle_alpha   90.00
_cell.angle_beta   90.00
_cell.angle_gamma   90.00
#
_symmetry.space_group_name_H-M   'P 1'
#
loop_
_entity.id
_entity.type
_entity.pdbx_description
1 polymer ?
#
loop_
_entity_poly.entity_id
_entity_poly.type
_entity_poly.pdbx_seq_one_letter_code
_entity_poly.pdbx_strand_id
1 'polypeptide(L)'
;VFISTHIDKGHIHNHIIINTVNIETGMKLRELNKTEYNQKIENNVELKSHEFYLEDLKKSSDLFCQEYNLSVIPKKEKAESQNIYNRREYTVVMNKTSYKMELAKDVKRASKSCKSKEDFIKVLDEKGVIVDWEDHKKHITFKFKDKKKKSIRLANLEKTFQDETFKKEYLEQQFLVNQKMQEIGDVTIKVNSKTEKSTEEKYQDLLNKKKEQDRLAEEREKKQKQEIEKTKKRDRGFGIGD
;
A
#
# COMPACT_ATOMS: atom_id res chain seq x y z
N VAL A 1 19.82 -23.76 25.14
CA VAL A 1 19.69 -22.59 24.24
C VAL A 1 21.05 -21.91 24.17
N PHE A 2 21.43 -21.29 23.04
CA PHE A 2 22.66 -20.51 22.93
C PHE A 2 22.33 -19.09 22.47
N ILE A 3 22.92 -18.09 23.13
CA ILE A 3 22.66 -16.66 22.85
C ILE A 3 24.03 -15.98 22.66
N SER A 4 24.19 -15.24 21.57
CA SER A 4 25.39 -14.47 21.25
C SER A 4 25.04 -13.03 20.90
N THR A 5 25.66 -12.06 21.57
CA THR A 5 25.46 -10.62 21.34
C THR A 5 26.61 -10.05 20.54
N HIS A 6 26.33 -9.20 19.55
CA HIS A 6 27.35 -8.57 18.70
C HIS A 6 26.88 -7.22 18.11
N ILE A 7 27.82 -6.46 17.53
CA ILE A 7 27.64 -5.05 17.11
C ILE A 7 28.06 -4.76 15.65
N ASP A 8 28.27 -5.79 14.84
CA ASP A 8 28.80 -5.71 13.47
C ASP A 8 27.96 -4.86 12.50
N LYS A 9 26.67 -4.64 12.78
CA LYS A 9 25.73 -3.82 11.97
C LYS A 9 25.50 -2.41 12.51
N GLY A 10 26.40 -1.89 13.34
CA GLY A 10 26.27 -0.56 13.94
C GLY A 10 25.15 -0.44 14.97
N HIS A 11 24.60 -1.58 15.43
CA HIS A 11 23.67 -1.67 16.55
C HIS A 11 23.84 -3.03 17.25
N ILE A 12 23.54 -3.05 18.55
CA ILE A 12 23.60 -4.26 19.37
C ILE A 12 22.47 -5.20 18.94
N HIS A 13 22.79 -6.45 18.67
CA HIS A 13 21.78 -7.48 18.46
C HIS A 13 22.20 -8.87 18.93
N ASN A 14 21.18 -9.69 19.20
CA ASN A 14 21.33 -11.04 19.70
C ASN A 14 21.06 -12.07 18.59
N HIS A 15 21.96 -13.02 18.44
CA HIS A 15 21.70 -14.29 17.77
C HIS A 15 21.25 -15.31 18.81
N ILE A 16 20.07 -15.90 18.58
CA ILE A 16 19.51 -16.94 19.45
C ILE A 16 19.48 -18.23 18.64
N ILE A 17 20.21 -19.24 19.11
CA ILE A 17 20.24 -20.58 18.53
C ILE A 17 19.52 -21.51 19.51
N ILE A 18 18.45 -22.14 19.03
CA ILE A 18 17.59 -23.01 19.83
C ILE A 18 17.52 -24.38 19.18
N ASN A 19 17.68 -25.43 19.98
CA ASN A 19 17.25 -26.75 19.52
C ASN A 19 15.72 -26.78 19.52
N THR A 20 15.13 -26.93 18.34
CA THR A 20 13.67 -26.90 18.18
C THR A 20 12.97 -28.10 18.78
N VAL A 21 13.68 -29.19 19.11
CA VAL A 21 13.09 -30.37 19.75
C VAL A 21 13.72 -30.56 21.12
N ASN A 22 12.87 -30.69 22.13
CA ASN A 22 13.31 -31.01 23.48
C ASN A 22 13.83 -32.46 23.54
N ILE A 23 15.02 -32.67 24.08
CA ILE A 23 15.67 -33.99 24.12
C ILE A 23 14.98 -34.98 25.07
N GLU A 24 14.35 -34.50 26.13
CA GLU A 24 13.69 -35.32 27.15
C GLU A 24 12.26 -35.65 26.76
N THR A 25 11.49 -34.63 26.32
CA THR A 25 10.05 -34.79 26.05
C THR A 25 9.75 -35.09 24.58
N GLY A 26 10.71 -34.91 23.67
CA GLY A 26 10.52 -35.04 22.23
C GLY A 26 9.61 -33.96 21.61
N MET A 27 9.14 -33.00 22.40
CA MET A 27 8.22 -31.97 21.94
C MET A 27 8.95 -30.91 21.13
N LYS A 28 8.32 -30.48 20.02
CA LYS A 28 8.85 -29.42 19.17
C LYS A 28 8.37 -28.05 19.66
N LEU A 29 9.29 -27.10 19.73
CA LEU A 29 9.02 -25.69 19.96
C LEU A 29 8.08 -25.15 18.86
N ARG A 30 6.94 -24.60 19.27
CA ARG A 30 5.84 -24.22 18.40
C ARG A 30 5.48 -22.75 18.61
N GLU A 31 5.62 -21.98 17.55
CA GLU A 31 5.07 -20.63 17.49
C GLU A 31 3.56 -20.71 17.28
N LEU A 32 2.80 -19.99 18.09
CA LEU A 32 1.36 -19.82 17.91
C LEU A 32 1.08 -18.70 16.90
N ASN A 33 0.09 -18.93 16.05
CA ASN A 33 -0.49 -17.82 15.28
C ASN A 33 -1.39 -16.97 16.20
N LYS A 34 -1.71 -15.76 15.73
CA LYS A 34 -2.50 -14.79 16.49
C LYS A 34 -3.86 -15.34 16.95
N THR A 35 -4.55 -16.08 16.08
CA THR A 35 -5.88 -16.61 16.36
C THR A 35 -5.84 -17.65 17.49
N GLU A 36 -4.94 -18.62 17.37
CA GLU A 36 -4.77 -19.67 18.39
C GLU A 36 -4.32 -19.10 19.73
N TYR A 37 -3.39 -18.14 19.71
CA TYR A 37 -2.95 -17.46 20.92
C TYR A 37 -4.10 -16.73 21.60
N ASN A 38 -4.85 -15.91 20.87
CA ASN A 38 -5.98 -15.15 21.42
C ASN A 38 -7.05 -16.08 22.01
N GLN A 39 -7.39 -17.17 21.31
CA GLN A 39 -8.35 -18.16 21.81
C GLN A 39 -7.91 -18.78 23.14
N LYS A 40 -6.61 -19.07 23.30
CA LYS A 40 -6.10 -19.60 24.57
C LYS A 40 -6.21 -18.59 25.69
N ILE A 41 -5.80 -17.33 25.45
CA ILE A 41 -5.89 -16.26 26.45
C ILE A 41 -7.34 -15.99 26.84
N GLU A 42 -8.26 -15.89 25.87
CA GLU A 42 -9.70 -15.67 26.11
C GLU A 42 -10.33 -16.78 26.95
N ASN A 43 -9.90 -18.03 26.74
CA ASN A 43 -10.35 -19.19 27.51
C ASN A 43 -9.56 -19.43 28.80
N ASN A 44 -8.67 -18.50 29.21
CA ASN A 44 -7.76 -18.64 30.36
C ASN A 44 -6.93 -19.94 30.33
N VAL A 45 -6.55 -20.39 29.14
CA VAL A 45 -5.71 -21.57 28.94
C VAL A 45 -4.24 -21.14 28.94
N GLU A 46 -3.46 -21.68 29.88
CA GLU A 46 -2.03 -21.46 29.95
C GLU A 46 -1.32 -22.08 28.74
N LEU A 47 -0.29 -21.40 28.24
CA LEU A 47 0.56 -21.92 27.17
C LEU A 47 1.35 -23.12 27.66
N LYS A 48 1.44 -24.16 26.83
CA LYS A 48 2.31 -25.29 27.14
C LYS A 48 3.76 -24.83 27.07
N SER A 49 4.67 -25.49 27.79
CA SER A 49 6.09 -25.14 27.87
C SER A 49 6.83 -25.10 26.52
N HIS A 50 6.32 -25.79 25.49
CA HIS A 50 6.88 -25.80 24.14
C HIS A 50 6.13 -24.85 23.18
N GLU A 51 5.16 -24.08 23.65
CA GLU A 51 4.41 -23.11 22.86
C GLU A 51 4.81 -21.69 23.24
N PHE A 52 4.90 -20.81 22.25
CA PHE A 52 5.19 -19.40 22.49
C PHE A 52 4.50 -18.52 21.46
N TYR A 53 4.33 -17.24 21.79
CA TYR A 53 3.84 -16.23 20.84
C TYR A 53 4.92 -15.17 20.64
N LEU A 54 5.39 -15.03 19.40
CA LEU A 54 6.53 -14.18 19.07
C LEU A 54 6.30 -12.72 19.45
N GLU A 55 5.07 -12.22 19.36
CA GLU A 55 4.78 -10.82 19.68
C GLU A 55 4.90 -10.54 21.19
N ASP A 56 4.62 -11.52 22.05
CA ASP A 56 4.86 -11.35 23.48
C ASP A 56 6.34 -11.39 23.81
N LEU A 57 7.10 -12.27 23.15
CA LEU A 57 8.56 -12.30 23.31
C LEU A 57 9.20 -10.96 22.92
N LYS A 58 8.72 -10.34 21.83
CA LYS A 58 9.14 -8.98 21.44
C LYS A 58 8.79 -7.95 22.51
N LYS A 59 7.55 -7.94 23.02
CA LYS A 59 7.15 -7.00 24.07
C LYS A 59 8.01 -7.16 25.33
N SER A 60 8.29 -8.39 25.76
CA SER A 60 9.18 -8.65 26.89
C SER A 60 10.59 -8.16 26.63
N SER A 61 11.12 -8.37 25.41
CA SER A 61 12.43 -7.83 25.01
C SER A 61 12.43 -6.30 25.00
N ASP A 62 11.39 -5.67 24.47
CA ASP A 62 11.27 -4.21 24.43
C ASP A 62 11.20 -3.62 25.84
N LEU A 63 10.44 -4.26 26.75
CA LEU A 63 10.35 -3.87 28.15
C LEU A 63 11.71 -3.96 28.85
N PHE A 64 12.45 -5.05 28.61
CA PHE A 64 13.80 -5.21 29.13
C PHE A 64 14.73 -4.12 28.58
N CYS A 65 14.68 -3.81 27.28
CA CYS A 65 15.45 -2.70 26.73
C CYS A 65 15.10 -1.36 27.39
N GLN A 66 13.82 -1.09 27.66
CA GLN A 66 13.37 0.14 28.32
C GLN A 66 13.90 0.26 29.75
N GLU A 67 13.86 -0.83 30.53
CA GLU A 67 14.34 -0.85 31.91
C GLU A 67 15.83 -0.46 32.01
N TYR A 68 16.63 -0.84 31.02
CA TYR A 68 18.06 -0.53 30.94
C TYR A 68 18.38 0.71 30.09
N ASN A 69 17.38 1.56 29.79
CA ASN A 69 17.54 2.77 28.96
C ASN A 69 18.17 2.51 27.58
N LEU A 70 17.90 1.35 26.98
CA LEU A 70 18.32 0.99 25.64
C LEU A 70 17.25 1.39 24.60
N SER A 71 17.68 1.55 23.35
CA SER A 71 16.78 1.88 22.25
C SER A 71 15.83 0.72 21.94
N VAL A 72 14.53 1.02 21.84
CA VAL A 72 13.52 0.09 21.35
C VAL A 72 13.19 0.38 19.88
N ILE A 73 12.89 -0.67 19.12
CA ILE A 73 12.47 -0.54 17.73
C ILE A 73 11.08 0.11 17.69
N PRO A 74 10.89 1.29 17.07
CA PRO A 74 9.59 1.90 16.99
C PRO A 74 8.65 1.00 16.19
N LYS A 75 7.45 0.76 16.73
CA LYS A 75 6.38 0.07 16.01
C LYS A 75 6.04 0.90 14.79
N LYS A 76 6.46 0.44 13.61
CA LYS A 76 5.96 1.01 12.36
C LYS A 76 4.45 0.87 12.40
N GLU A 77 3.73 1.99 12.24
CA GLU A 77 2.33 1.91 11.86
C GLU A 77 2.28 0.97 10.66
N LYS A 78 1.44 -0.07 10.76
CA LYS A 78 1.20 -0.94 9.62
C LYS A 78 0.60 -0.03 8.55
N ALA A 79 1.44 0.49 7.65
CA ALA A 79 0.98 0.91 6.35
C ALA A 79 0.09 -0.23 5.88
N GLU A 80 -1.19 0.09 5.62
CA GLU A 80 -2.23 -0.87 5.25
C GLU A 80 -1.57 -1.95 4.41
N SER A 81 -1.44 -3.15 4.99
CA SER A 81 -0.65 -4.19 4.36
C SER A 81 -1.40 -4.55 3.09
N GLN A 82 -1.00 -3.98 1.96
CA GLN A 82 -1.40 -4.51 0.68
C GLN A 82 -0.97 -5.95 0.72
N ASN A 83 -1.96 -6.83 0.75
CA ASN A 83 -1.81 -8.28 0.84
C ASN A 83 -1.18 -8.73 -0.48
N ILE A 84 0.10 -8.42 -0.66
CA ILE A 84 0.88 -8.73 -1.84
C ILE A 84 1.29 -10.19 -1.66
N TYR A 85 0.38 -11.07 -2.06
CA TYR A 85 0.68 -12.47 -2.25
C TYR A 85 1.85 -12.54 -3.24
N ASN A 86 3.03 -12.90 -2.70
CA ASN A 86 4.32 -13.11 -3.37
C ASN A 86 5.32 -11.93 -3.34
N ARG A 87 6.45 -12.15 -2.64
CA ARG A 87 7.62 -11.25 -2.54
C ARG A 87 8.14 -10.76 -3.89
N ARG A 88 7.98 -11.56 -4.95
CA ARG A 88 8.35 -11.16 -6.33
C ARG A 88 7.41 -10.09 -6.91
N GLU A 89 6.14 -10.13 -6.55
CA GLU A 89 5.14 -9.15 -6.98
C GLU A 89 5.31 -7.83 -6.22
N TYR A 90 5.75 -7.88 -4.96
CA TYR A 90 6.14 -6.70 -4.17
C TYR A 90 7.27 -5.92 -4.83
N THR A 91 8.33 -6.62 -5.27
CA THR A 91 9.43 -6.00 -6.03
C THR A 91 8.96 -5.41 -7.35
N VAL A 92 7.94 -5.99 -7.99
CA VAL A 92 7.37 -5.51 -9.27
C VAL A 92 6.52 -4.25 -9.10
N VAL A 93 5.84 -4.08 -7.97
CA VAL A 93 5.08 -2.87 -7.64
C VAL A 93 6.02 -1.74 -7.20
N MET A 94 7.07 -2.06 -6.43
CA MET A 94 8.03 -1.08 -5.91
C MET A 94 9.09 -0.66 -6.94
N ASN A 95 9.57 -1.58 -7.79
CA ASN A 95 10.43 -1.24 -8.92
C ASN A 95 9.55 -0.88 -10.11
N LYS A 96 9.37 0.43 -10.34
CA LYS A 96 8.50 1.08 -11.33
C LYS A 96 8.71 0.69 -12.83
N THR A 97 9.25 -0.49 -13.14
CA THR A 97 9.81 -0.86 -14.45
C THR A 97 9.27 -2.17 -15.05
N SER A 98 8.25 -2.80 -14.47
CA SER A 98 7.66 -4.02 -15.05
C SER A 98 6.54 -3.71 -16.05
N TYR A 99 6.54 -4.40 -17.20
CA TYR A 99 5.50 -4.31 -18.23
C TYR A 99 4.07 -4.61 -17.71
N LYS A 100 3.94 -5.30 -16.56
CA LYS A 100 2.66 -5.50 -15.86
C LYS A 100 2.10 -4.19 -15.29
N MET A 101 2.97 -3.31 -14.78
CA MET A 101 2.60 -1.98 -14.29
C MET A 101 2.25 -1.03 -15.45
N GLU A 102 3.00 -1.10 -16.56
CA GLU A 102 2.67 -0.36 -17.79
C GLU A 102 1.28 -0.75 -18.30
N LEU A 103 1.02 -2.06 -18.41
CA LEU A 103 -0.30 -2.57 -18.78
C LEU A 103 -1.40 -2.06 -17.84
N ALA A 104 -1.17 -2.09 -16.51
CA ALA A 104 -2.16 -1.60 -15.55
C ALA A 104 -2.48 -0.10 -15.73
N LYS A 105 -1.46 0.73 -16.00
CA LYS A 105 -1.64 2.16 -16.30
C LYS A 105 -2.39 2.36 -17.61
N ASP A 106 -2.07 1.57 -18.63
CA ASP A 106 -2.68 1.66 -19.94
C ASP A 106 -4.16 1.26 -19.89
N VAL A 107 -4.48 0.17 -19.20
CA VAL A 107 -5.86 -0.26 -18.95
C VAL A 107 -6.65 0.82 -18.20
N LYS A 108 -6.09 1.40 -17.14
CA LYS A 108 -6.77 2.45 -16.35
C LYS A 108 -6.95 3.77 -17.09
N ARG A 109 -6.06 4.08 -18.04
CA ARG A 109 -6.21 5.24 -18.93
C ARG A 109 -7.27 4.96 -19.98
N ALA A 110 -7.20 3.80 -20.63
CA ALA A 110 -8.15 3.38 -21.65
C ALA A 110 -9.57 3.26 -21.08
N SER A 111 -9.74 2.76 -19.86
CA SER A 111 -11.06 2.65 -19.21
C SER A 111 -11.76 4.00 -19.05
N LYS A 112 -11.00 5.09 -18.92
CA LYS A 112 -11.54 6.46 -18.77
C LYS A 112 -11.81 7.16 -20.09
N SER A 113 -11.13 6.76 -21.17
CA SER A 113 -11.23 7.42 -22.47
C SER A 113 -12.11 6.67 -23.47
N CYS A 114 -12.23 5.35 -23.33
CA CYS A 114 -12.94 4.51 -24.28
C CYS A 114 -14.43 4.47 -23.96
N LYS A 115 -15.26 4.38 -25.01
CA LYS A 115 -16.73 4.45 -24.93
C LYS A 115 -17.37 3.13 -25.31
N SER A 116 -16.62 2.27 -25.97
CA SER A 116 -17.02 0.94 -26.37
C SER A 116 -15.89 -0.05 -26.13
N LYS A 117 -16.25 -1.33 -26.17
CA LYS A 117 -15.31 -2.45 -26.11
C LYS A 117 -14.35 -2.40 -27.30
N GLU A 118 -14.84 -2.04 -28.48
CA GLU A 118 -14.07 -1.92 -29.72
C GLU A 118 -13.02 -0.82 -29.62
N ASP A 119 -13.40 0.35 -29.08
CA ASP A 119 -12.47 1.46 -28.84
C ASP A 119 -11.36 1.06 -27.88
N PHE A 120 -11.72 0.33 -26.81
CA PHE A 120 -10.77 -0.16 -25.82
C PHE A 120 -9.75 -1.14 -26.43
N ILE A 121 -10.21 -2.06 -27.29
CA ILE A 121 -9.35 -2.99 -28.01
C ILE A 121 -8.39 -2.22 -28.92
N LYS A 122 -8.89 -1.22 -29.65
CA LYS A 122 -8.07 -0.41 -30.57
C LYS A 122 -6.98 0.39 -29.85
N VAL A 123 -7.34 1.09 -28.78
CA VAL A 123 -6.39 1.91 -27.98
C VAL A 123 -5.28 1.06 -27.38
N LEU A 124 -5.58 -0.17 -26.97
CA LEU A 124 -4.57 -1.09 -26.44
C LEU A 124 -3.75 -1.76 -27.56
N ASP A 125 -4.33 -2.00 -28.73
CA ASP A 125 -3.59 -2.56 -29.87
C ASP A 125 -2.54 -1.59 -30.42
N GLU A 126 -2.84 -0.28 -30.42
CA GLU A 126 -1.90 0.81 -30.72
C GLU A 126 -0.70 0.82 -29.76
N LYS A 127 -0.89 0.37 -28.52
CA LYS A 127 0.17 0.20 -27.52
C LYS A 127 0.87 -1.17 -27.58
N GLY A 128 0.51 -1.99 -28.57
CA GLY A 128 1.10 -3.32 -28.77
C GLY A 128 0.53 -4.41 -27.87
N VAL A 129 -0.67 -4.21 -27.33
CA VAL A 129 -1.39 -5.16 -26.48
C VAL A 129 -2.67 -5.62 -27.18
N ILE A 130 -2.71 -6.89 -27.57
CA ILE A 130 -3.88 -7.55 -28.14
C ILE A 130 -4.79 -7.96 -26.98
N VAL A 131 -6.04 -7.53 -27.03
CA VAL A 131 -7.05 -7.81 -26.00
C VAL A 131 -7.97 -8.92 -26.50
N ASP A 132 -7.94 -10.07 -25.82
CA ASP A 132 -8.87 -11.18 -26.01
C ASP A 132 -10.05 -10.98 -25.06
N TRP A 133 -11.12 -10.37 -25.59
CA TRP A 133 -12.36 -10.06 -24.88
C TRP A 133 -13.54 -10.69 -25.62
N GLU A 134 -13.87 -11.92 -25.23
CA GLU A 134 -15.04 -12.64 -25.72
C GLU A 134 -16.11 -12.71 -24.63
N ASP A 135 -17.39 -12.54 -24.99
CA ASP A 135 -18.46 -12.39 -23.99
C ASP A 135 -18.71 -13.69 -23.20
N HIS A 136 -18.49 -14.84 -23.84
CA HIS A 136 -18.59 -16.16 -23.21
C HIS A 136 -17.39 -16.52 -22.30
N LYS A 137 -16.29 -15.75 -22.34
CA LYS A 137 -15.13 -15.97 -21.47
C LYS A 137 -15.30 -15.20 -20.15
N LYS A 138 -15.01 -15.89 -19.05
CA LYS A 138 -15.05 -15.32 -17.68
C LYS A 138 -14.05 -14.19 -17.46
N HIS A 139 -12.92 -14.18 -18.19
CA HIS A 139 -11.84 -13.23 -17.96
C HIS A 139 -11.29 -12.67 -19.26
N ILE A 140 -11.07 -11.35 -19.28
CA ILE A 140 -10.37 -10.65 -20.35
C ILE A 140 -8.88 -10.99 -20.27
N THR A 141 -8.25 -11.31 -21.40
CA THR A 141 -6.83 -11.67 -21.46
C THR A 141 -6.05 -10.71 -22.36
N PHE A 142 -4.96 -10.17 -21.85
CA PHE A 142 -4.04 -9.30 -22.57
C PHE A 142 -2.85 -10.12 -23.09
N LYS A 143 -2.64 -10.10 -24.41
CA LYS A 143 -1.52 -10.74 -25.11
C LYS A 143 -0.64 -9.64 -25.69
N PHE A 144 0.67 -9.71 -25.48
CA PHE A 144 1.59 -8.71 -26.02
C PHE A 144 2.08 -9.15 -27.40
N LYS A 145 2.26 -8.19 -28.32
CA LYS A 145 2.90 -8.46 -29.62
C LYS A 145 4.37 -8.92 -29.46
N ASP A 146 5.01 -8.51 -28.35
CA ASP A 146 6.34 -8.99 -27.96
C ASP A 146 6.26 -10.40 -27.34
N LYS A 147 6.86 -11.38 -28.03
CA LYS A 147 6.90 -12.81 -27.62
C LYS A 147 7.65 -13.06 -26.31
N LYS A 148 8.44 -12.10 -25.81
CA LYS A 148 9.12 -12.22 -24.51
C LYS A 148 8.18 -11.94 -23.33
N LYS A 149 7.06 -11.24 -23.55
CA LYS A 149 6.10 -10.87 -22.50
C LYS A 149 5.00 -11.93 -22.39
N LYS A 150 4.78 -12.42 -21.17
CA LYS A 150 3.70 -13.39 -20.89
C LYS A 150 2.34 -12.70 -20.93
N SER A 151 1.32 -13.41 -21.42
CA SER A 151 -0.06 -12.97 -21.37
C SER A 151 -0.55 -12.77 -19.94
N ILE A 152 -1.34 -11.72 -19.71
CA ILE A 152 -1.86 -11.37 -18.38
C ILE A 152 -3.39 -11.36 -18.44
N ARG A 153 -4.05 -12.00 -17.48
CA ARG A 153 -5.51 -11.88 -17.33
C ARG A 153 -5.85 -10.64 -16.52
N LEU A 154 -6.99 -10.02 -16.83
CA LEU A 154 -7.50 -8.88 -16.08
C LEU A 154 -7.70 -9.22 -14.59
N ALA A 155 -8.23 -10.41 -14.28
CA ALA A 155 -8.36 -10.90 -12.91
C ALA A 155 -7.01 -11.04 -12.16
N ASN A 156 -5.90 -11.23 -12.89
CA ASN A 156 -4.58 -11.20 -12.25
C ASN A 156 -4.20 -9.77 -11.85
N LEU A 157 -4.55 -8.76 -12.65
CA LEU A 157 -4.34 -7.36 -12.30
C LEU A 157 -5.20 -6.97 -11.10
N GLU A 158 -6.47 -7.35 -11.08
CA GLU A 158 -7.37 -7.16 -9.92
C GLU A 158 -6.74 -7.72 -8.63
N LYS A 159 -6.30 -8.98 -8.63
CA LYS A 159 -5.66 -9.60 -7.47
C LYS A 159 -4.34 -8.94 -7.06
N THR A 160 -3.57 -8.47 -8.04
CA THR A 160 -2.25 -7.86 -7.79
C THR A 160 -2.37 -6.48 -7.17
N PHE A 161 -3.31 -5.67 -7.69
CA PHE A 161 -3.44 -4.27 -7.31
C PHE A 161 -4.57 -4.01 -6.30
N GLN A 162 -5.43 -5.01 -6.04
CA GLN A 162 -6.61 -4.90 -5.18
C GLN A 162 -7.47 -3.68 -5.53
N ASP A 163 -7.58 -3.39 -6.83
CA ASP A 163 -8.28 -2.23 -7.37
C ASP A 163 -9.46 -2.73 -8.22
N GLU A 164 -10.66 -2.27 -7.87
CA GLU A 164 -11.91 -2.66 -8.53
C GLU A 164 -12.00 -2.19 -9.98
N THR A 165 -11.15 -1.24 -10.38
CA THR A 165 -11.06 -0.79 -11.78
C THR A 165 -10.64 -1.89 -12.75
N PHE A 166 -10.09 -3.00 -12.24
CA PHE A 166 -9.74 -4.19 -13.02
C PHE A 166 -10.82 -5.28 -13.00
N LYS A 167 -12.09 -4.94 -12.75
CA LYS A 167 -13.23 -5.84 -12.93
C LYS A 167 -13.85 -5.67 -14.32
N LYS A 168 -14.36 -6.76 -14.90
CA LYS A 168 -15.00 -6.74 -16.23
C LYS A 168 -16.25 -5.85 -16.20
N GLU A 169 -17.04 -6.00 -15.15
CA GLU A 169 -18.27 -5.26 -14.89
C GLU A 169 -17.99 -3.77 -14.74
N TYR A 170 -16.87 -3.41 -14.09
CA TYR A 170 -16.47 -2.02 -13.96
C TYR A 170 -16.15 -1.39 -15.33
N LEU A 171 -15.37 -2.09 -16.17
CA LEU A 171 -15.03 -1.57 -17.51
C LEU A 171 -16.29 -1.36 -18.37
N GLU A 172 -17.22 -2.32 -18.37
CA GLU A 172 -18.49 -2.22 -19.09
C GLU A 172 -19.32 -1.03 -18.59
N GLN A 173 -19.42 -0.84 -17.27
CA GLN A 173 -20.10 0.33 -16.68
C GLN A 173 -19.41 1.65 -17.04
N GLN A 174 -18.07 1.70 -17.00
CA GLN A 174 -17.34 2.91 -17.36
C GLN A 174 -17.55 3.30 -18.82
N PHE A 175 -17.60 2.33 -19.73
CA PHE A 175 -17.88 2.61 -21.15
C PHE A 175 -19.27 3.22 -21.33
N LEU A 176 -20.29 2.69 -20.65
CA LEU A 176 -21.64 3.26 -20.66
C LEU A 176 -21.67 4.69 -20.08
N VAL A 177 -20.92 4.94 -19.01
CA VAL A 177 -20.81 6.28 -18.41
C VAL A 177 -20.13 7.25 -19.39
N ASN A 178 -19.03 6.83 -20.03
CA ASN A 178 -18.29 7.66 -20.99
C ASN A 178 -19.13 7.96 -22.24
N GLN A 179 -19.94 7.00 -22.71
CA GLN A 179 -20.89 7.19 -23.80
C GLN A 179 -21.96 8.21 -23.43
N LYS A 180 -22.59 8.07 -22.26
CA LYS A 180 -23.60 9.02 -21.77
C LYS A 180 -23.03 10.43 -21.53
N MET A 181 -21.81 10.53 -21.00
CA MET A 181 -21.14 11.82 -20.80
C MET A 181 -20.89 12.54 -22.13
N GLN A 182 -20.60 11.80 -23.21
CA GLN A 182 -20.47 12.38 -24.54
C GLN A 182 -21.83 12.78 -25.11
N GLU A 183 -22.86 11.95 -24.99
CA GLU A 183 -24.21 12.30 -25.45
C GLU A 183 -24.73 13.57 -24.76
N ILE A 184 -24.47 13.71 -23.46
CA ILE A 184 -24.78 14.92 -22.68
C ILE A 184 -23.94 16.12 -23.17
N GLY A 185 -22.67 15.90 -23.53
CA GLY A 185 -21.76 16.91 -24.11
C GLY A 185 -22.13 17.34 -25.54
N ASP A 186 -22.62 16.42 -26.38
CA ASP A 186 -23.05 16.67 -27.76
C ASP A 186 -24.44 17.35 -27.79
N VAL A 187 -25.31 17.08 -26.81
CA VAL A 187 -26.59 17.78 -26.62
C VAL A 187 -26.39 19.23 -26.13
N THR A 188 -25.38 19.50 -25.30
CA THR A 188 -25.09 20.86 -24.79
C THR A 188 -24.53 21.81 -25.85
N ILE A 189 -23.93 21.31 -26.93
CA ILE A 189 -23.35 22.15 -28.00
C ILE A 189 -24.43 22.74 -28.93
N LYS A 190 -25.66 22.18 -28.98
CA LYS A 190 -26.75 22.65 -29.85
C LYS A 190 -27.77 23.60 -29.20
N VAL A 191 -27.71 23.84 -27.89
CA VAL A 191 -28.61 24.76 -27.18
C VAL A 191 -27.79 25.96 -26.70
N ASN A 192 -27.79 27.00 -27.54
CA ASN A 192 -27.36 28.37 -27.30
C ASN A 192 -26.96 28.79 -25.86
N SER A 193 -25.76 29.36 -25.74
CA SER A 193 -25.48 30.64 -25.07
C SER A 193 -26.26 30.97 -23.77
N LYS A 194 -25.73 30.57 -22.61
CA LYS A 194 -25.32 31.44 -21.49
C LYS A 194 -25.18 30.63 -20.19
N THR A 195 -23.95 30.70 -19.68
CA THR A 195 -23.52 30.53 -18.28
C THR A 195 -23.85 29.23 -17.57
N GLU A 196 -22.89 28.30 -17.58
CA GLU A 196 -22.51 27.51 -16.42
C GLU A 196 -20.97 27.35 -16.40
N LYS A 197 -20.35 27.64 -15.24
CA LYS A 197 -18.89 27.65 -15.07
C LYS A 197 -18.31 26.25 -15.25
N SER A 198 -17.30 26.16 -16.12
CA SER A 198 -16.63 24.93 -16.55
C SER A 198 -16.12 24.10 -15.37
N THR A 199 -16.20 22.77 -15.50
CA THR A 199 -15.60 21.78 -14.58
C THR A 199 -14.10 22.03 -14.34
N GLU A 200 -13.43 22.65 -15.32
CA GLU A 200 -12.03 23.09 -15.19
C GLU A 200 -11.89 24.19 -14.15
N GLU A 201 -12.79 25.17 -14.09
CA GLU A 201 -12.76 26.22 -13.05
C GLU A 201 -13.01 25.63 -11.66
N LYS A 202 -13.88 24.62 -11.53
CA LYS A 202 -14.08 23.89 -10.27
C LYS A 202 -12.84 23.10 -9.86
N TYR A 203 -12.12 22.52 -10.82
CA TYR A 203 -10.88 21.77 -10.56
C TYR A 203 -9.73 22.71 -10.16
N GLN A 204 -9.59 23.85 -10.83
CA GLN A 204 -8.61 24.87 -10.49
C GLN A 204 -8.90 25.52 -9.13
N ASP A 205 -10.17 25.73 -8.77
CA ASP A 205 -10.56 26.25 -7.45
C ASP A 205 -10.23 25.25 -6.32
N LEU A 206 -10.42 23.95 -6.57
CA LEU A 206 -9.99 22.88 -5.66
C LEU A 206 -8.46 22.79 -5.53
N LEU A 207 -7.72 22.95 -6.64
CA LEU A 207 -6.27 22.97 -6.62
C LEU A 207 -5.72 24.16 -5.83
N ASN A 208 -6.33 25.33 -5.98
CA ASN A 208 -5.93 26.54 -5.27
C ASN A 208 -6.24 26.45 -3.77
N LYS A 209 -7.41 25.88 -3.39
CA LYS A 209 -7.73 25.59 -1.98
C LYS A 209 -6.75 24.61 -1.34
N LYS A 210 -6.32 23.59 -2.08
CA LYS A 210 -5.31 22.63 -1.60
C LYS A 210 -3.95 23.29 -1.40
N LYS A 211 -3.49 24.11 -2.36
CA LYS A 211 -2.23 24.86 -2.22
C LYS A 211 -2.23 25.80 -1.02
N GLU A 212 -3.35 26.46 -0.73
CA GLU A 212 -3.43 27.35 0.42
C GLU A 212 -3.42 26.59 1.75
N GLN A 213 -4.05 25.41 1.81
CA GLN A 213 -3.96 24.53 2.98
C GLN A 213 -2.52 24.05 3.23
N ASP A 214 -1.81 23.65 2.17
CA ASP A 214 -0.43 23.20 2.27
C ASP A 214 0.49 24.35 2.73
N ARG A 215 0.29 25.57 2.22
CA ARG A 215 1.03 26.77 2.65
C ARG A 215 0.78 27.09 4.14
N LEU A 216 -0.47 27.03 4.58
CA LEU A 216 -0.82 27.25 5.99
C LEU A 216 -0.26 26.15 6.91
N ALA A 217 -0.17 24.92 6.43
CA ALA A 217 0.45 23.82 7.16
C ALA A 217 1.97 24.05 7.33
N GLU A 218 2.67 24.45 6.27
CA GLU A 218 4.09 24.79 6.33
C GLU A 218 4.38 25.97 7.26
N GLU A 219 3.53 27.00 7.26
CA GLU A 219 3.67 28.14 8.18
C GLU A 219 3.45 27.74 9.65
N ARG A 220 2.47 26.86 9.91
CA ARG A 220 2.27 26.30 11.26
C ARG A 220 3.47 25.47 11.70
N GLU A 221 4.02 24.66 10.82
CA GLU A 221 5.19 23.83 11.12
C GLU A 221 6.43 24.70 11.39
N LYS A 222 6.62 25.79 10.64
CA LYS A 222 7.67 26.78 10.90
C LYS A 222 7.48 27.50 12.23
N LYS A 223 6.25 27.92 12.57
CA LYS A 223 5.95 28.54 13.87
C LYS A 223 6.21 27.57 15.03
N GLN A 224 5.82 26.30 14.88
CA GLN A 224 6.03 25.27 15.89
C GLN A 224 7.52 24.97 16.09
N LYS A 225 8.32 24.92 15.01
CA LYS A 225 9.78 24.80 15.08
C LYS A 225 10.42 26.01 15.77
N GLN A 226 9.97 27.23 15.48
CA GLN A 226 10.45 28.43 16.15
C GLN A 226 10.06 28.50 17.64
N GLU A 227 8.88 28.01 18.01
CA GLU A 227 8.48 27.90 19.43
C GLU A 227 9.31 26.86 20.18
N ILE A 228 9.56 25.69 19.58
CA ILE A 228 10.44 24.64 20.13
C ILE A 228 11.88 25.16 20.29
N GLU A 229 12.35 26.02 19.38
CA GLU A 229 13.68 26.62 19.46
C GLU A 229 13.75 27.73 20.53
N LYS A 230 12.67 28.49 20.73
CA LYS A 230 12.54 29.48 21.81
C LYS A 230 12.48 28.85 23.20
N THR A 231 11.77 27.72 23.37
CA THR A 231 11.78 26.96 24.63
C THR A 231 13.15 26.35 24.92
N LYS A 232 13.82 25.76 23.91
CA LYS A 232 15.22 25.29 24.02
C LYS A 232 16.25 26.37 24.34
N LYS A 233 15.97 27.65 24.06
CA LYS A 233 16.81 28.80 24.45
C LYS A 233 16.49 29.29 25.87
N ARG A 234 15.23 29.21 26.32
CA ARG A 234 14.84 29.52 27.72
C ARG A 234 15.41 28.52 28.72
N ASP A 235 15.44 27.23 28.36
CA ASP A 235 16.02 26.17 29.20
C ASP A 235 17.56 26.23 29.29
N ARG A 236 18.21 26.95 28.36
CA ARG A 236 19.66 27.24 28.39
C ARG A 236 20.02 28.52 29.16
N GLY A 237 19.02 29.26 29.67
CA GLY A 237 19.20 30.55 30.35
C GLY A 237 19.22 30.50 31.88
N PHE A 238 19.04 29.33 32.51
CA PHE A 238 19.20 29.15 33.96
C PHE A 238 20.41 28.26 34.22
N GLY A 239 21.59 28.88 34.20
CA GLY A 239 22.86 28.23 34.51
C GLY A 239 23.88 29.26 34.96
N ILE A 240 23.80 29.60 36.25
CA ILE A 240 24.86 30.09 37.14
C ILE A 240 25.43 31.48 36.76
N GLY A 241 24.96 32.51 37.48
CA GLY A 241 25.74 33.70 37.80
C GLY A 241 26.27 33.56 39.23
N ASP A 242 27.54 33.93 39.40
CA ASP A 242 28.39 33.80 40.59
C ASP A 242 27.79 34.31 41.91
#